data_AF-A0A9E8MZB4-F1
#
_entry.id   AF-A0A9E8MZB4-F1
#
_cell.length_a   1.000
_cell.length_b   1.000
_cell.length_c   1.000
_cell.angle_alpha   90.00
_cell.angle_beta   90.00
_cell.angle_gamma   90.00
#
_symmetry.space_group_name_H-M   'P 1'
#
loop_
_entity.id
_entity.type
_entity.pdbx_description
1 polymer ?
#
loop_
_entity_poly.entity_id
_entity_poly.type
_entity_poly.pdbx_seq_one_letter_code
_entity_poly.pdbx_strand_id
1 'polypeptide(L)'
;MNVSTSSQIATFRSLFKGREDVFAVRWEKGKKSGYMPAYFYDPYRLRAHKMNGGTFQNFTEKSYSKLTDGQIQKHLEGFHHIGVYPLLQDNTTWFLVADFDKANWQEETVTFLNACKAKEIPAYLERSRSGNGGHVWIFFDKPYSAIRSRKIFISILEQSGAFSIFDKSSSFDRLFPNQDFLSGKGFGNLIALPLFKPTFEKGNNSFIDP
;
A
#
# COMPACT_ATOMS: atom_id res chain seq x y z
N MET A 1 6.31 -24.84 -9.60
CA MET A 1 6.38 -23.48 -9.00
C MET A 1 6.72 -22.51 -10.12
N ASN A 2 5.81 -21.61 -10.51
CA ASN A 2 6.16 -20.55 -11.45
C ASN A 2 6.91 -19.45 -10.67
N VAL A 3 8.22 -19.44 -10.81
CA VAL A 3 9.09 -18.37 -10.31
C VAL A 3 8.76 -17.11 -11.11
N SER A 4 8.53 -15.98 -10.44
CA SER A 4 8.35 -14.71 -11.13
C SER A 4 9.58 -14.37 -11.95
N THR A 5 9.42 -14.02 -13.22
CA THR A 5 10.55 -13.67 -14.09
C THR A 5 11.12 -12.30 -13.70
N SER A 6 12.39 -12.04 -14.04
CA SER A 6 13.01 -10.73 -13.83
C SER A 6 12.21 -9.60 -14.49
N SER A 7 11.59 -9.86 -15.65
CA SER A 7 10.71 -8.90 -16.32
C SER A 7 9.44 -8.60 -15.53
N GLN A 8 8.81 -9.61 -14.91
CA GLN A 8 7.61 -9.39 -14.08
C GLN A 8 7.94 -8.55 -12.84
N ILE A 9 9.07 -8.84 -12.19
CA ILE A 9 9.54 -8.07 -11.02
C ILE A 9 9.83 -6.63 -11.43
N ALA A 10 10.50 -6.41 -12.57
CA ALA A 10 10.79 -5.08 -13.09
C ALA A 10 9.50 -4.28 -13.35
N THR A 11 8.50 -4.88 -14.02
CA THR A 11 7.21 -4.23 -14.24
C THR A 11 6.51 -3.90 -12.92
N PHE A 12 6.47 -4.85 -11.98
CA PHE A 12 5.86 -4.63 -10.67
C PHE A 12 6.51 -3.44 -9.95
N ARG A 13 7.85 -3.40 -9.92
CA ARG A 13 8.61 -2.30 -9.33
C ARG A 13 8.44 -0.99 -10.06
N SER A 14 8.19 -1.01 -11.38
CA SER A 14 7.97 0.22 -12.13
C SER A 14 6.65 0.91 -11.77
N LEU A 15 5.65 0.14 -11.33
CA LEU A 15 4.32 0.63 -10.97
C LEU A 15 4.23 0.96 -9.48
N PHE A 16 4.60 0.02 -8.61
CA PHE A 16 4.39 0.13 -7.16
C PHE A 16 5.59 0.74 -6.42
N LYS A 17 6.02 1.91 -6.87
CA LYS A 17 7.19 2.62 -6.33
C LYS A 17 6.85 3.39 -5.05
N GLY A 18 7.36 2.90 -3.92
CA GLY A 18 7.42 3.64 -2.66
C GLY A 18 8.86 3.85 -2.22
N ARG A 19 9.07 3.98 -0.91
CA ARG A 19 10.41 3.97 -0.32
C ARG A 19 11.14 2.65 -0.58
N GLU A 20 12.40 2.75 -1.01
CA GLU A 20 13.26 1.59 -1.23
C GLU A 20 14.10 1.21 -0.01
N ASP A 21 14.33 2.16 0.88
CA ASP A 21 15.18 1.95 2.06
C ASP A 21 14.45 1.27 3.23
N VAL A 22 13.12 1.18 3.15
CA VAL A 22 12.27 0.48 4.12
C VAL A 22 10.99 -0.04 3.48
N PHE A 23 10.57 -1.24 3.85
CA PHE A 23 9.24 -1.79 3.56
C PHE A 23 8.58 -2.33 4.83
N ALA A 24 7.31 -2.68 4.76
CA ALA A 24 6.61 -3.31 5.89
C ALA A 24 6.26 -4.76 5.59
N VAL A 25 6.28 -5.60 6.63
CA VAL A 25 5.83 -7.00 6.58
C VAL A 25 4.57 -7.14 7.41
N ARG A 26 3.60 -7.88 6.88
CA ARG A 26 2.38 -8.24 7.59
C ARG A 26 2.69 -9.23 8.71
N TRP A 27 2.09 -9.01 9.87
CA TRP A 27 2.10 -9.95 10.98
C TRP A 27 0.67 -10.31 11.39
N GLU A 28 0.50 -11.53 11.86
CA GLU A 28 -0.76 -12.04 12.38
C GLU A 28 -0.49 -12.78 13.70
N LYS A 29 -1.26 -12.46 14.73
CA LYS A 29 -1.18 -13.09 16.06
C LYS A 29 -2.59 -13.31 16.59
N GLY A 30 -3.11 -14.53 16.40
CA GLY A 30 -4.50 -14.86 16.72
C GLY A 30 -5.45 -13.97 15.91
N LYS A 31 -6.36 -13.27 16.59
CA LYS A 31 -7.33 -12.34 15.96
C LYS A 31 -6.75 -10.97 15.61
N LYS A 32 -5.53 -10.65 16.05
CA LYS A 32 -4.89 -9.37 15.75
C LYS A 32 -3.97 -9.51 14.54
N SER A 33 -3.97 -8.49 13.70
CA SER A 33 -3.05 -8.41 12.59
C SER A 33 -2.67 -6.97 12.31
N GLY A 34 -1.59 -6.79 11.57
CA GLY A 34 -1.15 -5.47 11.16
C GLY A 34 0.10 -5.56 10.30
N TYR A 35 0.73 -4.43 10.12
CA TYR A 35 2.02 -4.33 9.44
C TYR A 35 3.04 -3.70 10.38
N MET A 36 4.30 -4.04 10.19
CA MET A 36 5.42 -3.39 10.86
C MET A 36 6.57 -3.21 9.88
N PRO A 37 7.43 -2.19 10.06
CA PRO A 37 8.65 -2.08 9.28
C PRO A 37 9.46 -3.38 9.34
N ALA A 38 10.00 -3.80 8.21
CA ALA A 38 10.94 -4.90 8.15
C ALA A 38 12.29 -4.45 8.71
N TYR A 39 12.90 -5.31 9.53
CA TYR A 39 14.19 -5.03 10.13
C TYR A 39 15.19 -6.12 9.80
N PHE A 40 16.44 -5.72 9.63
CA PHE A 40 17.61 -6.57 9.65
C PHE A 40 18.23 -6.52 11.05
N TYR A 41 18.52 -7.67 11.62
CA TYR A 41 19.12 -7.82 12.94
C TYR A 41 19.73 -9.22 13.11
N ASP A 42 20.63 -9.38 14.07
CA ASP A 42 21.17 -10.68 14.48
C ASP A 42 20.18 -11.40 15.44
N PRO A 43 19.65 -12.59 15.08
CA PRO A 43 18.73 -13.34 15.93
C PRO A 43 19.33 -13.76 17.28
N TYR A 44 20.63 -14.04 17.35
CA TYR A 44 21.30 -14.44 18.58
C TYR A 44 21.42 -13.26 19.55
N ARG A 45 21.76 -12.07 19.04
CA ARG A 45 21.79 -10.84 19.85
C ARG A 45 20.41 -10.46 20.34
N LEU A 46 19.39 -10.53 19.48
CA LEU A 46 18.01 -10.28 19.91
C LEU A 46 17.55 -11.27 20.97
N ARG A 47 17.93 -12.56 20.84
CA ARG A 47 17.60 -13.59 21.84
C ARG A 47 18.25 -13.29 23.19
N ALA A 48 19.55 -12.96 23.20
CA ALA A 48 20.25 -12.57 24.42
C ALA A 48 19.62 -11.33 25.07
N HIS A 49 19.29 -10.30 24.29
CA HIS A 49 18.58 -9.11 24.76
C HIS A 49 17.24 -9.43 25.41
N LYS A 50 16.44 -10.31 24.78
CA LYS A 50 15.16 -10.77 25.34
C LYS A 50 15.32 -11.57 26.63
N MET A 51 16.37 -12.39 26.75
CA MET A 51 16.67 -13.12 27.99
C MET A 51 17.02 -12.19 29.15
N ASN A 52 17.56 -11.00 28.85
CA ASN A 52 17.84 -9.94 29.81
C ASN A 52 16.65 -9.00 30.06
N GLY A 53 15.42 -9.41 29.72
CA GLY A 53 14.20 -8.62 29.92
C GLY A 53 13.93 -7.56 28.85
N GLY A 54 14.74 -7.51 27.79
CA GLY A 54 14.54 -6.63 26.65
C GLY A 54 13.38 -7.04 25.74
N THR A 55 12.93 -6.12 24.89
CA THR A 55 11.90 -6.35 23.87
C THR A 55 12.46 -6.07 22.48
N PHE A 56 11.74 -6.49 21.43
CA PHE A 56 12.15 -6.08 20.08
C PHE A 56 12.07 -4.56 19.88
N GLN A 57 11.16 -3.88 20.59
CA GLN A 57 10.97 -2.43 20.44
C GLN A 57 12.18 -1.64 20.93
N ASN A 58 12.74 -1.99 22.09
CA ASN A 58 13.90 -1.34 22.68
C ASN A 58 15.25 -1.95 22.27
N PHE A 59 15.26 -2.97 21.40
CA PHE A 59 16.49 -3.49 20.81
C PHE A 59 17.05 -2.49 19.80
N THR A 60 18.27 -2.02 20.03
CA THR A 60 18.92 -0.94 19.26
C THR A 60 19.73 -1.46 18.08
N GLU A 61 20.21 -2.70 18.12
CA GLU A 61 21.04 -3.31 17.07
C GLU A 61 20.19 -3.89 15.93
N LYS A 62 19.31 -3.04 15.38
CA LYS A 62 18.45 -3.35 14.24
C LYS A 62 18.47 -2.17 13.26
N SER A 63 18.41 -2.49 11.98
CA SER A 63 18.28 -1.49 10.91
C SER A 63 17.07 -1.81 10.04
N TYR A 64 16.53 -0.84 9.32
CA TYR A 64 15.46 -1.11 8.36
C TYR A 64 15.97 -1.96 7.19
N SER A 65 15.13 -2.90 6.75
CA SER A 65 15.42 -3.72 5.58
C SER A 65 14.97 -3.01 4.30
N LYS A 66 15.84 -2.99 3.30
CA LYS A 66 15.54 -2.41 1.98
C LYS A 66 14.56 -3.27 1.18
N LEU A 67 13.75 -2.62 0.35
CA LEU A 67 12.84 -3.27 -0.60
C LEU A 67 13.60 -3.73 -1.85
N THR A 68 14.06 -4.98 -1.84
CA THR A 68 14.79 -5.59 -2.96
C THR A 68 13.89 -6.44 -3.84
N ASP A 69 14.36 -6.76 -5.05
CA ASP A 69 13.70 -7.69 -5.97
C ASP A 69 13.39 -9.03 -5.31
N GLY A 70 14.30 -9.53 -4.47
CA GLY A 70 14.08 -10.75 -3.71
C GLY A 70 12.93 -10.65 -2.69
N GLN A 71 12.63 -9.46 -2.15
CA GLN A 71 11.46 -9.27 -1.28
C GLN A 71 10.16 -9.20 -2.11
N ILE A 72 10.21 -8.56 -3.29
CA ILE A 72 9.08 -8.56 -4.23
C ILE A 72 8.76 -9.99 -4.69
N GLN A 73 9.78 -10.77 -5.06
CA GLN A 73 9.60 -12.17 -5.43
C GLN A 73 8.96 -12.97 -4.29
N LYS A 74 9.47 -12.86 -3.06
CA LYS A 74 8.89 -13.54 -1.89
C LYS A 74 7.43 -13.16 -1.65
N HIS A 75 7.07 -11.91 -1.91
CA HIS A 75 5.69 -11.46 -1.85
C HIS A 75 4.82 -12.10 -2.94
N LEU A 76 5.24 -12.04 -4.20
CA LEU A 76 4.53 -12.64 -5.32
C LEU A 76 4.44 -14.18 -5.22
N GLU A 77 5.36 -14.82 -4.50
CA GLU A 77 5.36 -16.26 -4.25
C GLU A 77 4.56 -16.64 -2.99
N GLY A 78 4.11 -15.66 -2.19
CA GLY A 78 3.26 -15.90 -1.04
C GLY A 78 3.99 -16.10 0.30
N PHE A 79 5.31 -15.92 0.36
CA PHE A 79 6.08 -16.12 1.59
C PHE A 79 5.73 -15.10 2.68
N HIS A 80 5.56 -13.83 2.30
CA HIS A 80 5.07 -12.80 3.22
C HIS A 80 4.32 -11.70 2.48
N HIS A 81 3.25 -11.19 3.08
CA HIS A 81 2.56 -10.03 2.53
C HIS A 81 3.33 -8.78 2.92
N ILE A 82 3.84 -8.04 1.95
CA ILE A 82 4.57 -6.80 2.19
C ILE A 82 3.72 -5.59 1.80
N GLY A 83 4.10 -4.43 2.32
CA GLY A 83 3.58 -3.15 1.90
C GLY A 83 4.70 -2.13 1.73
N VAL A 84 4.37 -1.00 1.09
CA VAL A 84 5.29 0.10 0.81
C VAL A 84 4.78 1.42 1.39
N TYR A 85 5.73 2.30 1.72
CA TYR A 85 5.45 3.67 2.11
C TYR A 85 5.49 4.55 0.86
N PRO A 86 4.35 5.08 0.38
CA PRO A 86 4.28 5.78 -0.90
C PRO A 86 4.78 7.22 -0.83
N LEU A 87 4.77 7.85 0.36
CA LEU A 87 5.32 9.19 0.55
C LEU A 87 6.85 9.14 0.63
N LEU A 88 7.52 9.76 -0.35
CA LEU A 88 8.97 9.83 -0.43
C LEU A 88 9.53 10.93 0.48
N GLN A 89 10.85 10.89 0.70
CA GLN A 89 11.55 11.81 1.61
C GLN A 89 11.48 13.28 1.16
N ASP A 90 11.32 13.52 -0.14
CA ASP A 90 11.14 14.83 -0.75
C ASP A 90 9.66 15.27 -0.84
N ASN A 91 8.76 14.54 -0.18
CA ASN A 91 7.30 14.75 -0.18
C ASN A 91 6.63 14.59 -1.56
N THR A 92 7.24 13.77 -2.42
CA THR A 92 6.64 13.31 -3.67
C THR A 92 6.10 11.87 -3.53
N THR A 93 5.34 11.41 -4.53
CA THR A 93 4.84 10.04 -4.65
C THR A 93 4.79 9.64 -6.12
N TRP A 94 4.87 8.34 -6.41
CA TRP A 94 4.74 7.78 -7.77
C TRP A 94 3.33 7.34 -8.11
N PHE A 95 2.45 7.25 -7.11
CA PHE A 95 1.06 6.88 -7.30
C PHE A 95 0.17 7.50 -6.22
N LEU A 96 -1.13 7.45 -6.47
CA LEU A 96 -2.16 7.67 -5.47
C LEU A 96 -3.11 6.49 -5.43
N VAL A 97 -3.59 6.19 -4.23
CA VAL A 97 -4.62 5.18 -4.03
C VAL A 97 -5.75 5.73 -3.21
N ALA A 98 -6.98 5.55 -3.67
CA ALA A 98 -8.18 5.74 -2.88
C ALA A 98 -8.69 4.39 -2.35
N ASP A 99 -8.86 4.32 -1.04
CA ASP A 99 -9.32 3.14 -0.30
C ASP A 99 -10.83 3.21 -0.12
N PHE A 100 -11.54 2.21 -0.60
CA PHE A 100 -12.99 2.07 -0.47
C PHE A 100 -13.31 0.78 0.27
N ASP A 101 -13.94 0.90 1.44
CA ASP A 101 -14.33 -0.20 2.31
C ASP A 101 -15.85 -0.16 2.59
N LYS A 102 -16.46 -1.28 2.99
CA LYS A 102 -17.90 -1.45 3.35
C LYS A 102 -18.82 -1.73 2.14
N ALA A 103 -20.13 -1.79 2.40
CA ALA A 103 -21.14 -2.38 1.51
C ALA A 103 -21.18 -1.81 0.07
N ASN A 104 -20.94 -0.51 -0.11
CA ASN A 104 -21.14 0.17 -1.40
C ASN A 104 -19.85 0.38 -2.21
N TRP A 105 -18.75 -0.27 -1.83
CA TRP A 105 -17.44 -0.04 -2.44
C TRP A 105 -17.43 -0.24 -3.96
N GLN A 106 -18.20 -1.19 -4.49
CA GLN A 106 -18.24 -1.47 -5.92
C GLN A 106 -18.87 -0.33 -6.72
N GLU A 107 -20.02 0.18 -6.25
CA GLU A 107 -20.74 1.26 -6.92
C GLU A 107 -19.96 2.58 -6.84
N GLU A 108 -19.38 2.89 -5.67
CA GLU A 108 -18.60 4.10 -5.47
C GLU A 108 -17.27 4.08 -6.22
N THR A 109 -16.60 2.92 -6.30
CA THR A 109 -15.37 2.78 -7.11
C THR A 109 -15.66 2.96 -8.59
N VAL A 110 -16.75 2.38 -9.13
CA VAL A 110 -17.17 2.60 -10.53
C VAL A 110 -17.49 4.07 -10.79
N THR A 111 -18.20 4.74 -9.87
CA THR A 111 -18.49 6.17 -9.96
C THR A 111 -17.21 7.00 -10.00
N PHE A 112 -16.23 6.68 -9.14
CA PHE A 112 -14.94 7.35 -9.12
C PHE A 112 -14.10 7.07 -10.37
N LEU A 113 -14.07 5.83 -10.88
CA LEU A 113 -13.40 5.47 -12.13
C LEU A 113 -13.98 6.22 -13.32
N ASN A 114 -15.30 6.34 -13.41
CA ASN A 114 -15.98 7.11 -14.46
C ASN A 114 -15.61 8.59 -14.41
N ALA A 115 -15.51 9.17 -13.21
CA ALA A 115 -15.07 10.55 -13.04
C ALA A 115 -13.60 10.75 -13.43
N CYS A 116 -12.72 9.78 -13.13
CA CYS A 116 -11.33 9.80 -13.60
C CYS A 116 -11.27 9.71 -15.13
N LYS A 117 -12.04 8.79 -15.73
CA LYS A 117 -12.14 8.61 -17.18
C LYS A 117 -12.62 9.86 -17.90
N ALA A 118 -13.64 10.55 -17.37
CA ALA A 118 -14.15 11.80 -17.92
C ALA A 118 -13.13 12.94 -17.91
N LYS A 119 -12.08 12.83 -17.08
CA LYS A 119 -10.96 13.78 -17.00
C LYS A 119 -9.70 13.24 -17.67
N GLU A 120 -9.80 12.14 -18.40
CA GLU A 120 -8.69 11.47 -19.09
C GLU A 120 -7.55 11.05 -18.14
N ILE A 121 -7.90 10.70 -16.90
CA ILE A 121 -6.96 10.19 -15.89
C ILE A 121 -7.06 8.67 -15.82
N PRO A 122 -6.00 7.91 -16.21
CA PRO A 122 -5.99 6.46 -16.09
C PRO A 122 -6.04 6.03 -14.62
N ALA A 123 -7.04 5.22 -14.27
CA ALA A 123 -7.24 4.69 -12.94
C ALA A 123 -7.55 3.18 -13.00
N TYR A 124 -7.11 2.43 -11.99
CA TYR A 124 -7.17 0.97 -11.98
C TYR A 124 -7.73 0.47 -10.65
N LEU A 125 -8.73 -0.40 -10.71
CA LEU A 125 -9.35 -0.98 -9.53
C LEU A 125 -8.66 -2.28 -9.14
N GLU A 126 -8.15 -2.33 -7.92
CA GLU A 126 -7.71 -3.55 -7.25
C GLU A 126 -8.74 -3.95 -6.20
N ARG A 127 -9.23 -5.18 -6.26
CA ARG A 127 -10.04 -5.74 -5.17
C ARG A 127 -9.17 -5.94 -3.93
N SER A 128 -9.62 -5.48 -2.77
CA SER A 128 -8.84 -5.56 -1.54
C SER A 128 -8.53 -7.00 -1.14
N ARG A 129 -7.59 -7.16 -0.19
CA ARG A 129 -7.21 -8.47 0.35
C ARG A 129 -8.39 -9.26 0.94
N SER A 130 -9.32 -8.58 1.62
CA SER A 130 -10.49 -9.21 2.24
C SER A 130 -11.57 -9.56 1.21
N GLY A 131 -11.58 -8.89 0.06
CA GLY A 131 -12.64 -8.98 -0.94
C GLY A 131 -13.82 -8.04 -0.68
N ASN A 132 -13.85 -7.37 0.48
CA ASN A 132 -14.94 -6.51 0.95
C ASN A 132 -14.64 -5.00 0.80
N GLY A 133 -13.76 -4.68 -0.14
CA GLY A 133 -13.33 -3.32 -0.44
C GLY A 133 -12.51 -3.30 -1.73
N GLY A 134 -12.09 -2.12 -2.13
CA GLY A 134 -11.30 -1.90 -3.33
C GLY A 134 -10.37 -0.70 -3.18
N HIS A 135 -9.25 -0.77 -3.89
CA HIS A 135 -8.27 0.28 -3.99
C HIS A 135 -8.26 0.80 -5.42
N VAL A 136 -8.51 2.10 -5.63
CA VAL A 136 -8.39 2.72 -6.96
C VAL A 136 -7.04 3.40 -7.08
N TRP A 137 -6.19 2.85 -7.94
CA TRP A 137 -4.81 3.26 -8.17
C TRP A 137 -4.72 4.22 -9.36
N ILE A 138 -3.95 5.30 -9.20
CA ILE A 138 -3.51 6.18 -10.31
C ILE A 138 -1.99 6.30 -10.23
N PHE A 139 -1.31 6.07 -11.35
CA PHE A 139 0.15 6.08 -11.43
C PHE A 139 0.66 7.33 -12.15
N PHE A 140 1.84 7.79 -11.76
CA PHE A 140 2.53 8.93 -12.39
C PHE A 140 3.75 8.44 -13.18
N ASP A 141 4.02 9.12 -14.29
CA ASP A 141 5.21 8.91 -15.14
C ASP A 141 6.50 9.35 -14.43
N LYS A 142 6.39 10.32 -13.52
CA LYS A 142 7.47 10.88 -12.69
C LYS A 142 6.96 11.16 -11.28
N PRO A 143 7.85 11.26 -10.26
CA PRO A 143 7.41 11.56 -8.91
C PRO A 143 6.70 12.91 -8.89
N TYR A 144 5.51 12.93 -8.30
CA TYR A 144 4.64 14.11 -8.26
C TYR A 144 4.37 14.54 -6.82
N SER A 145 4.20 15.84 -6.60
CA SER A 145 3.99 16.40 -5.27
C SER A 145 2.78 15.79 -4.57
N ALA A 146 2.98 15.21 -3.37
CA ALA A 146 1.92 14.52 -2.63
C ALA A 146 0.74 15.46 -2.30
N ILE A 147 1.02 16.70 -1.91
CA ILE A 147 -0.03 17.70 -1.63
C ILE A 147 -0.86 18.04 -2.88
N ARG A 148 -0.21 18.20 -4.04
CA ARG A 148 -0.92 18.54 -5.27
C ARG A 148 -1.75 17.37 -5.76
N SER A 149 -1.18 16.17 -5.74
CA SER A 149 -1.85 14.96 -6.18
C SER A 149 -3.09 14.69 -5.32
N ARG A 150 -2.96 14.77 -3.98
CA ARG A 150 -4.08 14.57 -3.05
C ARG A 150 -5.22 15.57 -3.28
N LYS A 151 -4.90 16.85 -3.51
CA LYS A 151 -5.91 17.89 -3.81
C LYS A 151 -6.69 17.58 -5.08
N ILE A 152 -5.99 17.13 -6.14
CA ILE A 152 -6.65 16.73 -7.39
C ILE A 152 -7.59 15.55 -7.12
N PHE A 153 -7.14 14.53 -6.42
CA PHE A 153 -7.95 13.36 -6.09
C PHE A 153 -9.20 13.67 -5.28
N ILE A 154 -9.05 14.46 -4.21
CA ILE A 154 -10.17 14.89 -3.37
C ILE A 154 -11.18 15.66 -4.21
N SER A 155 -10.71 16.57 -5.08
CA SER A 155 -11.59 17.32 -5.97
C SER A 155 -12.36 16.41 -6.95
N ILE A 156 -11.74 15.33 -7.46
CA ILE A 156 -12.42 14.35 -8.32
C ILE A 156 -13.45 13.55 -7.51
N LEU A 157 -13.10 13.09 -6.30
CA LEU A 157 -14.00 12.37 -5.40
C LEU A 157 -15.24 13.20 -5.01
N GLU A 158 -15.05 14.48 -4.72
CA GLU A 158 -16.13 15.42 -4.41
C GLU A 158 -17.02 15.68 -5.63
N GLN A 159 -16.43 15.87 -6.81
CA GLN A 159 -17.17 16.12 -8.04
C GLN A 159 -17.93 14.90 -8.56
N SER A 160 -17.43 13.69 -8.29
CA SER A 160 -18.10 12.46 -8.73
C SER A 160 -19.33 12.12 -7.89
N GLY A 161 -19.48 12.73 -6.71
CA GLY A 161 -20.49 12.33 -5.74
C GLY A 161 -20.22 10.96 -5.10
N ALA A 162 -19.09 10.30 -5.40
CA ALA A 162 -18.65 9.08 -4.71
C ALA A 162 -18.29 9.34 -3.24
N PHE A 163 -18.07 10.61 -2.90
CA PHE A 163 -17.79 11.08 -1.56
C PHE A 163 -18.54 12.38 -1.28
N SER A 164 -19.11 12.47 -0.08
CA SER A 164 -19.56 13.73 0.51
C SER A 164 -18.96 13.83 1.91
N ILE A 165 -18.33 14.96 2.22
CA ILE A 165 -17.83 15.26 3.58
C ILE A 165 -18.92 15.19 4.66
N PHE A 166 -20.20 15.26 4.26
CA PHE A 166 -21.34 15.18 5.15
C PHE A 166 -21.96 13.77 5.23
N ASP A 167 -21.57 12.86 4.33
CA ASP A 167 -22.13 11.52 4.26
C ASP A 167 -21.19 10.49 4.90
N LYS A 168 -21.58 10.04 6.10
CA LYS A 168 -20.86 8.98 6.82
C LYS A 168 -21.10 7.58 6.25
N SER A 169 -22.03 7.43 5.30
CA SER A 169 -22.33 6.17 4.64
C SER A 169 -21.39 5.84 3.47
N SER A 170 -20.58 6.82 3.03
CA SER A 170 -19.58 6.61 1.98
C SER A 170 -18.61 5.47 2.34
N SER A 171 -18.28 4.70 1.33
CA SER A 171 -17.30 3.62 1.38
C SER A 171 -15.86 4.14 1.35
N PHE A 172 -15.62 5.36 0.87
CA PHE A 172 -14.29 5.98 0.90
C PHE A 172 -13.76 6.10 2.35
N ASP A 173 -12.59 5.52 2.62
CA ASP A 173 -11.92 5.57 3.92
C ASP A 173 -10.77 6.59 3.91
N ARG A 174 -9.81 6.45 2.98
CA ARG A 174 -8.57 7.25 2.98
C ARG A 174 -7.82 7.23 1.65
N LEU A 175 -6.82 8.12 1.55
CA LEU A 175 -5.83 8.14 0.47
C LEU A 175 -4.49 7.53 0.88
N PHE A 176 -3.72 7.04 -0.09
CA PHE A 176 -2.31 6.69 0.07
C PHE A 176 -1.48 7.42 -0.99
N PRO A 177 -0.54 8.30 -0.60
CA PRO A 177 -0.29 8.76 0.78
C PRO A 177 -1.48 9.53 1.40
N ASN A 178 -1.64 9.45 2.73
CA ASN A 178 -2.64 10.23 3.46
C ASN A 178 -2.08 11.54 4.03
N GLN A 179 -0.75 11.73 4.00
CA GLN A 179 -0.10 12.97 4.39
C GLN A 179 0.37 13.78 3.18
N ASP A 180 0.35 15.10 3.32
CA ASP A 180 0.96 16.03 2.36
C ASP A 180 2.48 16.08 2.50
N PHE A 181 2.97 15.93 3.73
CA PHE A 181 4.37 16.04 4.09
C PHE A 181 4.74 15.01 5.15
N LEU A 182 6.00 14.57 5.15
CA LEU A 182 6.56 13.84 6.28
C LEU A 182 6.74 14.79 7.47
N SER A 183 6.26 14.37 8.63
CA SER A 183 6.40 15.13 9.89
C SER A 183 7.81 15.10 10.49
N GLY A 184 8.77 14.50 9.80
CA GLY A 184 10.11 14.17 10.33
C GLY A 184 10.13 12.97 11.28
N LYS A 185 8.97 12.40 11.65
CA LYS A 185 8.86 11.18 12.44
C LYS A 185 8.19 10.07 11.63
N GLY A 186 8.86 8.92 11.50
CA GLY A 186 8.34 7.75 10.78
C GLY A 186 8.39 7.90 9.26
N PHE A 187 7.52 7.15 8.57
CA PHE A 187 7.61 6.92 7.12
C PHE A 187 6.39 7.36 6.32
N GLY A 188 5.41 8.00 6.98
CA GLY A 188 4.07 8.17 6.42
C GLY A 188 3.20 6.92 6.59
N ASN A 189 2.02 6.92 5.96
CA ASN A 189 1.15 5.75 5.96
C ASN A 189 1.66 4.67 4.99
N LEU A 190 1.29 3.42 5.29
CA LEU A 190 1.65 2.24 4.52
C LEU A 190 0.47 1.80 3.68
N ILE A 191 0.71 1.37 2.44
CA ILE A 191 -0.23 0.56 1.66
C ILE A 191 0.31 -0.84 1.45
N ALA A 192 -0.56 -1.85 1.56
CA ALA A 192 -0.21 -3.23 1.24
C ALA A 192 -0.06 -3.41 -0.28
N LEU A 193 0.95 -4.16 -0.71
CA LEU A 193 1.15 -4.41 -2.13
C LEU A 193 0.12 -5.42 -2.69
N PRO A 194 -0.31 -5.25 -3.96
CA PRO A 194 -1.23 -6.17 -4.62
C PRO A 194 -0.52 -7.43 -5.13
N LEU A 195 -1.31 -8.41 -5.57
CA LEU A 195 -0.85 -9.68 -6.16
C LEU A 195 -0.12 -10.61 -5.17
N PHE A 196 -0.43 -10.51 -3.87
CA PHE A 196 0.02 -11.49 -2.87
C PHE A 196 -0.64 -12.85 -3.14
N LYS A 197 0.16 -13.83 -3.56
CA LYS A 197 -0.32 -15.11 -4.10
C LYS A 197 -1.43 -15.81 -3.30
N PRO A 198 -1.34 -15.99 -1.97
CA PRO A 198 -2.38 -16.67 -1.20
C PRO A 198 -3.76 -15.98 -1.22
N THR A 199 -3.80 -14.67 -1.44
CA THR A 199 -5.05 -13.91 -1.58
C THR A 199 -5.45 -13.76 -3.04
N PHE A 200 -4.47 -13.64 -3.93
CA PHE A 200 -4.64 -13.64 -5.38
C PHE A 200 -5.31 -14.91 -5.89
N GLU A 201 -4.87 -16.08 -5.44
CA GLU A 201 -5.45 -17.38 -5.80
C GLU A 201 -6.92 -17.53 -5.36
N LYS A 202 -7.40 -16.67 -4.46
CA LYS A 202 -8.81 -16.61 -4.03
C LYS A 202 -9.62 -15.54 -4.78
N GLY A 203 -9.03 -14.88 -5.78
CA GLY A 203 -9.67 -13.80 -6.54
C GLY A 203 -9.69 -12.44 -5.82
N ASN A 204 -8.88 -12.26 -4.78
CA ASN A 204 -8.70 -11.00 -4.06
C ASN A 204 -7.31 -10.43 -4.31
N ASN A 205 -7.05 -9.18 -3.93
CA ASN A 205 -5.74 -8.54 -4.13
C ASN A 205 -5.30 -8.55 -5.60
N SER A 206 -6.27 -8.49 -6.51
CA SER A 206 -6.13 -8.58 -7.96
C SER A 206 -6.78 -7.35 -8.61
N PHE A 207 -6.22 -6.92 -9.74
CA PHE A 207 -6.84 -5.88 -10.56
C PHE A 207 -8.05 -6.46 -11.29
N ILE A 208 -9.14 -5.70 -11.30
CA ILE A 208 -10.42 -6.07 -11.92
C ILE A 208 -10.89 -4.94 -12.85
N ASP A 209 -11.62 -5.32 -13.89
CA ASP A 209 -12.28 -4.41 -14.82
C ASP A 209 -13.79 -4.46 -14.53
N PRO A 210 -14.35 -3.41 -13.88
CA PRO A 210 -15.75 -3.40 -13.45
C PRO A 210 -16.73 -2.91 -14.51
#